data_AF-A0A2K8SYE5-F1
#
_entry.id   AF-A0A2K8SYE5-F1
#
_cell.length_a   1.000
_cell.length_b   1.000
_cell.length_c   1.000
_cell.angle_alpha   90.00
_cell.angle_beta   90.00
_cell.angle_gamma   90.00
#
_symmetry.space_group_name_H-M   'P 1'
#
loop_
_entity.id
_entity.type
_entity.pdbx_description
1 polymer ?
#
loop_
_entity_poly.entity_id
_entity_poly.type
_entity_poly.pdbx_seq_one_letter_code
_entity_poly.pdbx_strand_id
1 'polypeptide(L)'
;MIEILAHRGNLFGSDCQRENNASACKECLDLGFGLELDVRNYKNNLYAKHDPVTSDKAQYWAEIVEILINYPQLTIAINIKDTGNENSLITSIRNLSWFKVFLFDLELVVGIENYNSLTSVYKSLDSKIEIAIRASDKGEPLERAIESTSKVVWLDEFDNFWVSQQVIEKLNLAGKKVYAVAPDLHKHSANISMTRCQEFAAWNVAGICTDYPIMLRNLLKGIT
;
A
#
# COMPACT_ATOMS: atom_id res chain seq x y z
N MET A 1 2.60 -17.90 3.24
CA MET A 1 1.22 -17.54 2.86
C MET A 1 1.25 -16.09 2.43
N ILE A 2 0.68 -15.78 1.27
CA ILE A 2 0.67 -14.42 0.73
C ILE A 2 -0.19 -13.49 1.58
N GLU A 3 0.25 -12.25 1.77
CA GLU A 3 -0.53 -11.22 2.45
C GLU A 3 -1.56 -10.63 1.46
N ILE A 4 -2.78 -10.36 1.92
CA ILE A 4 -3.81 -9.67 1.13
C ILE A 4 -4.12 -8.35 1.81
N LEU A 5 -3.94 -7.25 1.08
CA LEU A 5 -4.25 -5.89 1.52
C LEU A 5 -5.57 -5.47 0.90
N ALA A 6 -6.53 -5.08 1.74
CA ALA A 6 -7.77 -4.47 1.29
C ALA A 6 -7.49 -3.01 0.91
N HIS A 7 -7.58 -2.69 -0.37
CA HIS A 7 -7.39 -1.34 -0.88
C HIS A 7 -8.44 -0.41 -0.26
N ARG A 8 -7.98 0.61 0.47
CA ARG A 8 -8.81 1.59 1.17
C ARG A 8 -9.90 1.02 2.09
N GLY A 9 -9.84 -0.25 2.50
CA GLY A 9 -10.90 -0.90 3.29
C GLY A 9 -12.07 -1.49 2.48
N ASN A 10 -11.91 -1.68 1.17
CA ASN A 10 -12.87 -2.39 0.32
C ASN A 10 -12.83 -3.91 0.55
N LEU A 11 -13.98 -4.60 0.41
CA LEU A 11 -14.09 -6.06 0.57
C LEU A 11 -14.58 -6.79 -0.69
N PHE A 12 -15.40 -6.13 -1.50
CA PHE A 12 -16.17 -6.73 -2.59
C PHE A 12 -16.11 -5.89 -3.89
N GLY A 13 -15.08 -5.08 -4.05
CA GLY A 13 -14.96 -4.06 -5.09
C GLY A 13 -14.91 -2.64 -4.51
N SER A 14 -14.53 -1.67 -5.35
CA SER A 14 -14.45 -0.26 -4.96
C SER A 14 -15.82 0.26 -4.51
N ASP A 15 -15.86 0.81 -3.29
CA ASP A 15 -17.02 1.47 -2.72
C ASP A 15 -16.60 2.75 -2.00
N CYS A 16 -16.98 3.90 -2.58
CA CYS A 16 -16.61 5.21 -2.05
C CYS A 16 -17.11 5.50 -0.63
N GLN A 17 -18.11 4.76 -0.12
CA GLN A 17 -18.57 4.88 1.26
C GLN A 17 -17.67 4.15 2.25
N ARG A 18 -16.89 3.17 1.76
CA ARG A 18 -15.94 2.39 2.56
C ARG A 18 -14.54 2.97 2.53
N GLU A 19 -14.16 3.58 1.41
CA GLU A 19 -12.79 4.02 1.17
C GLU A 19 -12.26 4.92 2.29
N ASN A 20 -11.15 4.49 2.89
CA ASN A 20 -10.46 5.17 3.97
C ASN A 20 -11.37 5.48 5.18
N ASN A 21 -12.41 4.67 5.43
CA ASN A 21 -13.31 4.82 6.58
C ASN A 21 -12.89 3.92 7.75
N ALA A 22 -12.92 4.44 8.98
CA ALA A 22 -12.50 3.70 10.17
C ALA A 22 -13.28 2.40 10.39
N SER A 23 -14.61 2.42 10.21
CA SER A 23 -15.45 1.23 10.40
C SER A 23 -15.16 0.14 9.35
N ALA A 24 -14.97 0.53 8.08
CA ALA A 24 -14.62 -0.38 7.01
C ALA A 24 -13.21 -0.97 7.21
N CYS A 25 -12.25 -0.16 7.65
CA CYS A 25 -10.91 -0.62 8.02
C CYS A 25 -10.98 -1.69 9.11
N LYS A 26 -11.75 -1.44 10.18
CA LYS A 26 -11.93 -2.40 11.26
C LYS A 26 -12.49 -3.73 10.76
N GLU A 27 -13.51 -3.69 9.90
CA GLU A 27 -14.13 -4.88 9.32
C GLU A 27 -13.09 -5.72 8.54
N CYS A 28 -12.27 -5.09 7.71
CA CYS A 28 -11.20 -5.77 6.97
C CYS A 28 -10.17 -6.42 7.91
N LEU A 29 -9.76 -5.71 8.97
CA LEU A 29 -8.80 -6.20 9.95
C LEU A 29 -9.36 -7.34 10.80
N ASP A 30 -10.62 -7.29 11.20
CA ASP A 30 -11.33 -8.38 11.90
C ASP A 30 -11.36 -9.66 11.06
N LEU A 31 -11.43 -9.50 9.74
CA LEU A 31 -11.33 -10.61 8.78
C LEU A 31 -9.87 -11.05 8.55
N GLY A 32 -8.87 -10.39 9.12
CA GLY A 32 -7.46 -10.73 8.99
C GLY A 32 -6.80 -10.24 7.70
N PHE A 33 -7.36 -9.25 7.02
CA PHE A 33 -6.71 -8.59 5.90
C PHE A 33 -5.78 -7.47 6.38
N GLY A 34 -4.65 -7.28 5.71
CA GLY A 34 -3.92 -6.02 5.82
C GLY A 34 -4.69 -4.90 5.11
N LEU A 35 -4.17 -3.68 5.18
CA LEU A 35 -4.80 -2.51 4.58
C LEU A 35 -3.79 -1.76 3.71
N GLU A 36 -4.30 -1.16 2.64
CA GLU A 36 -3.71 0.01 2.01
C GLU A 36 -4.60 1.22 2.34
N LEU A 37 -4.01 2.36 2.69
CA LEU A 37 -4.73 3.57 3.09
C LEU A 37 -4.02 4.83 2.59
N ASP A 38 -4.80 5.82 2.18
CA ASP A 38 -4.31 7.13 1.76
C ASP A 38 -4.27 8.12 2.93
N VAL A 39 -3.15 8.82 3.11
CA VAL A 39 -3.06 9.91 4.10
C VAL A 39 -2.78 11.26 3.43
N ARG A 40 -3.54 12.27 3.86
CA ARG A 40 -3.44 13.67 3.42
C ARG A 40 -3.36 14.63 4.60
N ASN A 41 -2.66 15.73 4.39
CA ASN A 41 -2.73 16.90 5.24
C ASN A 41 -3.80 17.89 4.77
N TYR A 42 -4.53 18.46 5.74
CA TYR A 42 -5.34 19.65 5.53
C TYR A 42 -5.39 20.49 6.82
N LYS A 43 -5.00 21.77 6.71
CA LYS A 43 -4.97 22.73 7.84
C LYS A 43 -4.26 22.18 9.08
N ASN A 44 -3.09 21.57 8.91
CA ASN A 44 -2.26 20.96 9.97
C ASN A 44 -2.90 19.75 10.66
N ASN A 45 -3.90 19.12 10.05
CA ASN A 45 -4.49 17.87 10.50
C ASN A 45 -4.29 16.77 9.46
N LEU A 46 -4.19 15.53 9.90
CA LEU A 46 -4.10 14.36 9.04
C LEU A 46 -5.48 13.73 8.84
N TYR A 47 -5.79 13.43 7.59
CA TYR A 47 -7.03 12.81 7.16
C TYR A 47 -6.74 11.57 6.32
N ALA A 48 -7.58 10.55 6.47
CA ALA A 48 -7.56 9.37 5.63
C ALA A 48 -8.42 9.63 4.38
N LYS A 49 -7.78 9.93 3.24
CA LYS A 49 -8.50 10.29 2.01
C LYS A 49 -7.62 10.25 0.76
N HIS A 50 -8.13 9.63 -0.29
CA HIS A 50 -7.49 9.64 -1.62
C HIS A 50 -7.49 11.03 -2.28
N ASP A 51 -8.68 11.64 -2.42
CA ASP A 51 -8.87 12.93 -3.08
C ASP A 51 -8.53 14.10 -2.15
N PRO A 52 -8.19 15.30 -2.68
CA PRO A 52 -7.95 16.47 -1.86
C PRO A 52 -9.07 16.73 -0.84
N VAL A 53 -8.68 17.05 0.39
CA VAL A 53 -9.60 17.40 1.46
C VAL A 53 -10.06 18.84 1.24
N THR A 54 -11.36 19.02 0.99
CA THR A 54 -11.97 20.35 0.76
C THR A 54 -12.75 20.86 1.96
N SER A 55 -12.98 20.00 2.97
CA SER A 55 -13.65 20.35 4.22
C SER A 55 -13.27 19.36 5.32
N ASP A 56 -13.50 19.76 6.58
CA ASP A 56 -13.19 18.95 7.77
C ASP A 56 -14.17 17.77 8.01
N LYS A 57 -14.91 17.35 6.97
CA LYS A 57 -15.85 16.21 7.02
C LYS A 57 -15.23 14.88 6.59
N ALA A 58 -13.93 14.87 6.29
CA ALA A 58 -13.20 13.66 5.94
C ALA A 58 -12.87 12.83 7.20
N GLN A 59 -12.57 11.55 7.02
CA GLN A 59 -12.14 10.65 8.09
C GLN A 59 -10.84 11.17 8.72
N TYR A 60 -10.81 11.40 10.03
CA TYR A 60 -9.58 11.72 10.74
C TYR A 60 -8.64 10.51 10.74
N TRP A 61 -7.37 10.75 10.45
CA TRP A 61 -6.35 9.70 10.45
C TRP A 61 -6.17 9.06 11.84
N ALA A 62 -6.27 9.87 12.91
CA ALA A 62 -6.12 9.39 14.29
C ALA A 62 -7.12 8.28 14.65
N GLU A 63 -8.38 8.39 14.21
CA GLU A 63 -9.42 7.38 14.48
C GLU A 63 -9.11 6.04 13.80
N ILE A 64 -8.47 6.06 12.62
CA ILE A 64 -7.98 4.84 11.99
C ILE A 64 -6.82 4.27 12.79
N VAL A 65 -5.83 5.09 13.17
CA VAL A 65 -4.66 4.63 13.93
C VAL A 65 -5.04 3.94 15.24
N GLU A 66 -6.05 4.47 15.95
CA GLU A 66 -6.58 3.84 17.18
C GLU A 66 -7.05 2.40 16.96
N ILE A 67 -7.62 2.12 15.79
CA ILE A 67 -8.02 0.77 15.38
C ILE A 67 -6.77 -0.06 15.05
N LEU A 68 -5.86 0.48 14.23
CA LEU A 68 -4.67 -0.24 13.74
C LEU A 68 -3.79 -0.81 14.86
N ILE A 69 -3.67 -0.10 16.00
CA ILE A 69 -2.86 -0.54 17.15
C ILE A 69 -3.26 -1.93 17.65
N ASN A 70 -4.53 -2.34 17.46
CA ASN A 70 -5.04 -3.63 17.92
C ASN A 70 -4.72 -4.80 17.00
N TYR A 71 -4.09 -4.55 15.84
CA TYR A 71 -3.79 -5.58 14.83
C TYR A 71 -2.30 -5.57 14.41
N PRO A 72 -1.35 -5.69 15.36
CA PRO A 72 0.09 -5.53 15.11
C PRO A 72 0.71 -6.58 14.16
N GLN A 73 -0.02 -7.65 13.86
CA GLN A 73 0.37 -8.73 12.96
C GLN A 73 0.01 -8.46 11.49
N LEU A 74 -0.94 -7.55 11.23
CA LEU A 74 -1.46 -7.27 9.90
C LEU A 74 -0.67 -6.12 9.26
N THR A 75 -0.41 -6.26 7.97
CA THR A 75 0.39 -5.27 7.22
C THR A 75 -0.44 -4.06 6.85
N ILE A 76 0.11 -2.87 7.06
CA ILE A 76 -0.47 -1.59 6.71
C ILE A 76 0.47 -0.88 5.73
N ALA A 77 -0.01 -0.68 4.50
CA ALA A 77 0.63 0.15 3.48
C ALA A 77 0.00 1.55 3.53
N ILE A 78 0.81 2.59 3.75
CA ILE A 78 0.31 3.97 3.86
C ILE A 78 0.79 4.78 2.64
N ASN A 79 -0.16 5.16 1.79
CA ASN A 79 0.07 5.97 0.61
C ASN A 79 0.20 7.44 1.03
N ILE A 80 1.38 8.01 0.79
CA ILE A 80 1.64 9.43 1.06
C ILE A 80 1.13 10.25 -0.11
N LYS A 81 0.15 11.14 0.13
CA LYS A 81 -0.49 11.94 -0.93
C LYS A 81 -0.05 13.39 -0.99
N ASP A 82 0.65 13.86 0.04
CA ASP A 82 1.19 15.23 0.16
C ASP A 82 2.38 15.27 1.14
N THR A 83 3.06 16.41 1.18
CA THR A 83 4.21 16.69 2.06
C THR A 83 3.91 17.81 3.06
N GLY A 84 4.83 18.04 3.99
CA GLY A 84 4.81 19.12 4.98
C GLY A 84 4.27 18.72 6.36
N ASN A 85 3.91 17.45 6.56
CA ASN A 85 3.44 16.90 7.84
C ASN A 85 4.12 15.58 8.21
N GLU A 86 5.33 15.36 7.71
CA GLU A 86 6.10 14.13 7.91
C GLU A 86 6.25 13.80 9.40
N ASN A 87 6.58 14.79 10.23
CA ASN A 87 6.70 14.62 11.68
C ASN A 87 5.37 14.25 12.35
N SER A 88 4.28 14.92 11.97
CA SER A 88 2.93 14.61 12.49
C SER A 88 2.52 13.20 12.12
N LEU A 89 2.81 12.76 10.89
CA LEU A 89 2.52 11.41 10.42
C LEU A 89 3.31 10.37 11.22
N ILE A 90 4.64 10.50 11.29
CA ILE A 90 5.49 9.57 12.05
C ILE A 90 5.08 9.51 13.51
N THR A 91 4.79 10.66 14.13
CA THR A 91 4.31 10.70 15.52
C THR A 91 3.00 9.94 15.69
N SER A 92 2.06 10.06 14.75
CA SER A 92 0.76 9.39 14.83
C SER A 92 0.90 7.87 14.78
N ILE A 93 1.79 7.33 13.94
CA ILE A 93 1.94 5.88 13.74
C ILE A 93 3.02 5.23 14.62
N ARG A 94 3.66 5.98 15.52
CA ARG A 94 4.82 5.52 16.30
C ARG A 94 4.58 4.27 17.17
N ASN A 95 3.33 4.05 17.56
CA ASN A 95 2.91 2.93 18.40
C ASN A 95 2.49 1.70 17.58
N LEU A 96 2.48 1.79 16.25
CA LEU A 96 2.22 0.65 15.38
C LEU A 96 3.44 -0.27 15.31
N SER A 97 3.22 -1.52 14.89
CA SER A 97 4.28 -2.48 14.66
C SER A 97 5.06 -2.12 13.40
N TRP A 98 6.21 -1.45 13.56
CA TRP A 98 7.04 -0.99 12.43
C TRP A 98 7.44 -2.09 11.42
N PHE A 99 7.50 -3.36 11.84
CA PHE A 99 7.77 -4.49 10.93
C PHE A 99 6.60 -4.81 9.98
N LYS A 100 5.43 -4.21 10.23
CA LYS A 100 4.18 -4.40 9.50
C LYS A 100 3.64 -3.09 8.93
N VAL A 101 4.40 -2.00 8.99
CA VAL A 101 4.02 -0.71 8.41
C VAL A 101 5.07 -0.25 7.43
N PHE A 102 4.65 0.16 6.24
CA PHE A 102 5.51 0.87 5.31
C PHE A 102 4.78 2.04 4.67
N LEU A 103 5.54 3.10 4.36
CA LEU A 103 5.07 4.23 3.57
C LEU A 103 5.41 3.97 2.10
N PHE A 104 4.63 4.49 1.17
CA PHE A 104 4.93 4.37 -0.26
C PHE A 104 4.40 5.57 -1.06
N ASP A 105 4.68 5.60 -2.36
CA ASP A 105 4.29 6.65 -3.33
C ASP A 105 4.91 8.03 -3.11
N LEU A 106 6.02 8.10 -2.38
CA LEU A 106 6.76 9.36 -2.20
C LEU A 106 7.17 9.97 -3.55
N GLU A 107 7.57 9.15 -4.52
CA GLU A 107 7.91 9.57 -5.88
C GLU A 107 6.79 10.33 -6.58
N LEU A 108 5.53 9.96 -6.31
CA LEU A 108 4.37 10.61 -6.93
C LEU A 108 4.12 12.00 -6.33
N VAL A 109 4.60 12.25 -5.11
CA VAL A 109 4.41 13.53 -4.43
C VAL A 109 5.54 14.52 -4.73
N VAL A 110 6.79 14.04 -4.76
CA VAL A 110 7.98 14.92 -4.90
C VAL A 110 8.75 14.75 -6.20
N GLY A 111 8.40 13.79 -7.05
CA GLY A 111 9.21 13.40 -8.20
C GLY A 111 10.31 12.41 -7.83
N ILE A 112 10.75 11.61 -8.81
CA ILE A 112 11.76 10.57 -8.62
C ILE A 112 13.09 11.16 -8.15
N GLU A 113 13.44 12.36 -8.63
CA GLU A 113 14.67 13.07 -8.30
C GLU A 113 14.73 13.49 -6.82
N ASN A 114 13.59 13.75 -6.18
CA ASN A 114 13.51 14.18 -4.79
C ASN A 114 13.13 13.05 -3.82
N TYR A 115 12.86 11.84 -4.32
CA TYR A 115 12.51 10.69 -3.51
C TYR A 115 13.52 10.41 -2.37
N ASN A 116 14.82 10.43 -2.69
CA ASN A 116 15.86 10.13 -1.69
C ASN A 116 15.90 11.20 -0.59
N SER A 117 15.64 12.46 -0.94
CA SER A 117 15.56 13.56 0.01
C SER A 117 14.39 13.37 0.96
N LEU A 118 13.18 13.09 0.46
CA LEU A 118 12.00 12.86 1.30
C LEU A 118 12.12 11.58 2.14
N THR A 119 12.67 10.51 1.56
CA THR A 119 12.99 9.27 2.29
C THR A 119 13.93 9.56 3.46
N SER A 120 14.96 10.39 3.26
CA SER A 120 15.90 10.78 4.31
C SER A 120 15.23 11.58 5.42
N VAL A 121 14.29 12.46 5.10
CA VAL A 121 13.48 13.17 6.10
C VAL A 121 12.73 12.18 6.97
N TYR A 122 11.94 11.28 6.39
CA TYR A 122 11.19 10.26 7.16
C TYR A 122 12.11 9.37 8.00
N LYS A 123 13.23 8.90 7.44
CA LYS A 123 14.20 8.06 8.16
C LYS A 123 14.93 8.80 9.30
N SER A 124 15.05 10.13 9.22
CA SER A 124 15.60 10.94 10.32
C SER A 124 14.62 11.13 11.47
N LEU A 125 13.31 11.09 11.18
CA LEU A 125 12.26 11.17 12.19
C LEU A 125 12.10 9.84 12.95
N ASP A 126 12.17 8.72 12.23
CA ASP A 126 12.31 7.39 12.84
C ASP A 126 13.05 6.45 11.87
N SER A 127 14.18 5.89 12.28
CA SER A 127 14.97 5.01 11.41
C SER A 127 14.33 3.65 11.14
N LYS A 128 13.31 3.27 11.92
CA LYS A 128 12.61 1.98 11.82
C LYS A 128 11.54 1.97 10.73
N ILE A 129 11.01 3.12 10.32
CA ILE A 129 9.94 3.17 9.31
C ILE A 129 10.45 2.62 7.99
N GLU A 130 9.77 1.64 7.41
CA GLU A 130 10.10 1.18 6.06
C GLU A 130 9.42 2.07 5.02
N ILE A 131 10.14 2.38 3.94
CA ILE A 131 9.62 3.19 2.83
C ILE A 131 9.79 2.35 1.58
N ALA A 132 8.67 1.92 1.01
CA ALA A 132 8.67 1.14 -0.20
C ALA A 132 9.01 2.02 -1.40
N ILE A 133 9.81 1.46 -2.30
CA ILE A 133 10.09 2.07 -3.59
C ILE A 133 9.04 1.62 -4.61
N ARG A 134 8.51 2.55 -5.41
CA ARG A 134 7.59 2.21 -6.49
C ARG A 134 8.36 1.68 -7.70
N ALA A 135 7.80 0.67 -8.36
CA ALA A 135 8.16 0.25 -9.71
C ALA A 135 6.88 0.14 -10.55
N SER A 136 6.82 0.84 -11.68
CA SER A 136 5.63 0.84 -12.54
C SER A 136 5.94 1.20 -14.00
N ASP A 137 4.94 1.06 -14.86
CA ASP A 137 4.97 1.48 -16.26
C ASP A 137 4.73 2.99 -16.47
N LYS A 138 4.67 3.79 -15.39
CA LYS A 138 4.50 5.25 -15.41
C LYS A 138 5.79 6.07 -15.24
N GLY A 139 6.94 5.41 -15.20
CA GLY A 139 8.25 6.09 -15.17
C GLY A 139 9.13 5.76 -13.98
N GLU A 140 8.71 4.83 -13.10
CA GLU A 140 9.55 4.28 -12.03
C GLU A 140 10.13 2.92 -12.49
N PRO A 141 11.34 2.90 -13.09
CA PRO A 141 11.88 1.70 -13.72
C PRO A 141 12.25 0.62 -12.70
N LEU A 142 12.17 -0.64 -13.13
CA LEU A 142 12.50 -1.82 -12.35
C LEU A 142 13.93 -1.77 -11.78
N GLU A 143 14.89 -1.29 -12.56
CA GLU A 143 16.31 -1.22 -12.20
C GLU A 143 16.52 -0.34 -10.95
N ARG A 144 15.76 0.77 -10.86
CA ARG A 144 15.80 1.65 -9.69
C ARG A 144 15.32 0.91 -8.43
N ALA A 145 14.29 0.08 -8.55
CA ALA A 145 13.83 -0.75 -7.43
C ALA A 145 14.87 -1.81 -7.03
N ILE A 146 15.53 -2.45 -8.00
CA ILE A 146 16.59 -3.44 -7.76
C ILE A 146 17.78 -2.82 -7.02
N GLU A 147 18.27 -1.67 -7.47
CA GLU A 147 19.47 -1.00 -6.95
C GLU A 147 19.22 -0.22 -5.65
N SER A 148 17.96 0.07 -5.34
CA SER A 148 17.57 0.82 -4.14
C SER A 148 17.98 0.14 -2.84
N THR A 149 18.16 0.93 -1.77
CA THR A 149 18.34 0.41 -0.41
C THR A 149 17.02 0.02 0.27
N SER A 150 15.88 0.41 -0.31
CA SER A 150 14.55 -0.01 0.17
C SER A 150 14.39 -1.52 0.04
N LYS A 151 13.81 -2.15 1.05
CA LYS A 151 13.55 -3.60 1.07
C LYS A 151 12.18 -3.93 0.53
N VAL A 152 11.27 -2.96 0.43
CA VAL A 152 9.89 -3.17 0.00
C VAL A 152 9.70 -2.53 -1.37
N VAL A 153 9.06 -3.26 -2.28
CA VAL A 153 8.71 -2.74 -3.60
C VAL A 153 7.19 -2.71 -3.71
N TRP A 154 6.65 -1.53 -4.03
CA TRP A 154 5.27 -1.35 -4.44
C TRP A 154 5.21 -1.46 -5.97
N LEU A 155 4.76 -2.61 -6.46
CA LEU A 155 4.82 -2.97 -7.87
C LEU A 155 3.45 -2.78 -8.52
N ASP A 156 3.40 -1.91 -9.53
CA ASP A 156 2.14 -1.46 -10.12
C ASP A 156 2.13 -1.57 -11.65
N GLU A 157 0.96 -1.83 -12.20
CA GLU A 157 0.69 -2.06 -13.63
C GLU A 157 -0.52 -1.21 -14.06
N PHE A 158 -0.27 0.05 -14.43
CA PHE A 158 -1.35 1.00 -14.73
C PHE A 158 -1.95 0.78 -16.12
N ASP A 159 -1.11 0.81 -17.15
CA ASP A 159 -1.56 0.76 -18.55
C ASP A 159 -1.27 -0.61 -19.19
N ASN A 160 -0.20 -1.27 -18.77
CA ASN A 160 0.29 -2.51 -19.37
C ASN A 160 0.59 -3.57 -18.31
N PHE A 161 0.26 -4.83 -18.61
CA PHE A 161 0.71 -5.98 -17.82
C PHE A 161 2.17 -6.33 -18.16
N TRP A 162 3.10 -5.54 -17.65
CA TRP A 162 4.54 -5.62 -17.93
C TRP A 162 5.30 -6.57 -17.00
N VAL A 163 4.75 -6.89 -15.83
CA VAL A 163 5.37 -7.75 -14.82
C VAL A 163 5.30 -9.20 -15.30
N SER A 164 6.42 -9.90 -15.21
CA SER A 164 6.51 -11.34 -15.46
C SER A 164 7.08 -12.07 -14.26
N GLN A 165 7.03 -13.39 -14.28
CA GLN A 165 7.73 -14.21 -13.29
C GLN A 165 9.22 -13.82 -13.15
N GLN A 166 9.90 -13.56 -14.27
CA GLN A 166 11.32 -13.16 -14.26
C GLN A 166 11.54 -11.80 -13.59
N VAL A 167 10.58 -10.87 -13.70
CA VAL A 167 10.63 -9.58 -12.98
C VAL A 167 10.58 -9.83 -11.47
N ILE A 168 9.64 -10.66 -11.02
CA ILE A 168 9.51 -10.98 -9.59
C ILE A 168 10.74 -11.75 -9.07
N GLU A 169 11.27 -12.69 -9.85
CA GLU A 169 12.50 -13.42 -9.51
C GLU A 169 13.70 -12.48 -9.36
N LYS A 170 13.88 -11.51 -10.26
CA LYS A 170 14.94 -10.49 -10.15
C LYS A 170 14.81 -9.66 -8.86
N LEU A 171 13.60 -9.22 -8.53
CA LEU A 171 13.34 -8.47 -7.30
C LEU A 171 13.61 -9.32 -6.05
N ASN A 172 13.15 -10.56 -6.04
CA ASN A 172 13.38 -11.49 -4.93
C ASN A 172 14.88 -11.80 -4.75
N LEU A 173 15.63 -12.01 -5.84
CA LEU A 173 17.09 -12.20 -5.80
C LEU A 173 17.83 -10.95 -5.29
N ALA A 174 17.29 -9.76 -5.55
CA ALA A 174 17.77 -8.50 -4.98
C ALA A 174 17.33 -8.27 -3.52
N GLY A 175 16.71 -9.27 -2.88
CA GLY A 175 16.27 -9.22 -1.49
C GLY A 175 15.04 -8.34 -1.24
N LYS A 176 14.23 -8.09 -2.28
CA LYS A 176 13.03 -7.23 -2.18
C LYS A 176 11.81 -8.03 -1.76
N LYS A 177 11.02 -7.46 -0.83
CA LYS A 177 9.67 -7.90 -0.48
C LYS A 177 8.68 -7.18 -1.41
N VAL A 178 8.11 -7.90 -2.36
CA VAL A 178 7.25 -7.32 -3.39
C VAL A 178 5.78 -7.32 -2.95
N TYR A 179 5.14 -6.16 -2.99
CA TYR A 179 3.68 -6.02 -2.90
C TYR A 179 3.15 -5.60 -4.27
N ALA A 180 2.30 -6.44 -4.86
CA ALA A 180 1.72 -6.20 -6.18
C ALA A 180 0.36 -5.52 -6.08
N VAL A 181 0.09 -4.61 -7.00
CA VAL A 181 -1.21 -3.95 -7.16
C VAL A 181 -2.06 -4.76 -8.12
N ALA A 182 -3.27 -5.13 -7.70
CA ALA A 182 -4.22 -5.80 -8.57
C ALA A 182 -4.76 -4.84 -9.64
N PRO A 183 -5.00 -5.32 -10.88
CA PRO A 183 -5.53 -4.49 -11.97
C PRO A 183 -6.89 -3.81 -11.69
N ASP A 184 -7.65 -4.27 -10.70
CA ASP A 184 -8.94 -3.67 -10.35
C ASP A 184 -8.80 -2.21 -9.88
N LEU A 185 -7.65 -1.86 -9.28
CA LEU A 185 -7.30 -0.47 -8.93
C LEU A 185 -7.23 0.45 -10.16
N HIS A 186 -7.00 -0.13 -11.35
CA HIS A 186 -6.96 0.57 -12.64
C HIS A 186 -8.18 0.29 -13.52
N LYS A 187 -9.31 -0.06 -12.87
CA LYS A 187 -10.63 -0.24 -13.50
C LYS A 187 -10.73 -1.45 -14.44
N HIS A 188 -9.80 -2.41 -14.32
CA HIS A 188 -10.00 -3.72 -14.94
C HIS A 188 -11.10 -4.50 -14.21
N SER A 189 -11.72 -5.46 -14.90
CA SER A 189 -12.77 -6.28 -14.29
C SER A 189 -12.21 -7.19 -13.19
N ALA A 190 -13.07 -7.59 -12.25
CA ALA A 190 -12.69 -8.54 -11.21
C ALA A 190 -12.09 -9.84 -11.78
N ASN A 191 -12.62 -10.35 -12.90
CA ASN A 191 -12.09 -11.56 -13.53
C ASN A 191 -10.64 -11.40 -14.02
N ILE A 192 -10.33 -10.28 -14.70
CA ILE A 192 -8.97 -10.00 -15.14
C ILE A 192 -8.04 -9.88 -13.93
N SER A 193 -8.50 -9.16 -12.91
CA SER A 193 -7.72 -8.89 -11.71
C SER A 193 -7.42 -10.16 -10.92
N MET A 194 -8.40 -11.05 -10.77
CA MET A 194 -8.22 -12.31 -10.06
C MET A 194 -7.28 -13.26 -10.79
N THR A 195 -7.36 -13.37 -12.13
CA THR A 195 -6.37 -14.12 -12.92
C THR A 195 -4.96 -13.57 -12.68
N ARG A 196 -4.82 -12.24 -12.73
CA ARG A 196 -3.53 -11.58 -12.51
C ARG A 196 -3.00 -11.78 -11.08
N CYS A 197 -3.88 -11.74 -10.08
CA CYS A 197 -3.52 -12.01 -8.70
C CYS A 197 -3.06 -13.46 -8.48
N GLN A 198 -3.63 -14.44 -9.19
CA GLN A 198 -3.15 -15.83 -9.14
C GLN A 198 -1.73 -15.96 -9.70
N GLU A 199 -1.43 -15.25 -10.79
CA GLU A 199 -0.08 -15.19 -11.35
C GLU A 199 0.91 -14.60 -10.33
N PHE A 200 0.59 -13.44 -9.74
CA PHE A 200 1.42 -12.84 -8.68
C PHE A 200 1.65 -13.80 -7.50
N ALA A 201 0.60 -14.48 -7.05
CA ALA A 201 0.71 -15.46 -5.99
C ALA A 201 1.62 -16.64 -6.37
N ALA A 202 1.49 -17.16 -7.59
CA ALA A 202 2.35 -18.23 -8.12
C ALA A 202 3.81 -17.79 -8.27
N TRP A 203 4.05 -16.50 -8.57
CA TRP A 203 5.39 -15.91 -8.66
C TRP A 203 5.97 -15.51 -7.31
N ASN A 204 5.29 -15.83 -6.20
CA ASN A 204 5.76 -15.63 -4.85
C ASN A 204 6.01 -14.15 -4.49
N VAL A 205 5.07 -13.27 -4.87
CA VAL A 205 5.03 -11.93 -4.27
C VAL A 205 4.67 -12.04 -2.78
N ALA A 206 5.09 -11.07 -1.98
CA ALA A 206 4.85 -11.08 -0.55
C ALA A 206 3.42 -10.68 -0.17
N GLY A 207 2.80 -9.80 -0.95
CA GLY A 207 1.40 -9.45 -0.79
C GLY A 207 0.77 -8.87 -2.05
N ILE A 208 -0.57 -8.82 -2.05
CA ILE A 208 -1.37 -8.24 -3.13
C ILE A 208 -2.37 -7.25 -2.55
N CYS A 209 -2.44 -6.04 -3.14
CA CYS A 209 -3.44 -5.03 -2.84
C CYS A 209 -4.58 -5.08 -3.87
N THR A 210 -5.82 -5.17 -3.42
CA THR A 210 -7.01 -5.30 -4.30
C THR A 210 -8.25 -4.73 -3.62
N ASP A 211 -9.22 -4.30 -4.42
CA ASP A 211 -10.57 -3.99 -3.99
C ASP A 211 -11.42 -5.25 -3.67
N TYR A 212 -10.97 -6.44 -4.07
CA TYR A 212 -11.70 -7.71 -3.93
C TYR A 212 -10.99 -8.73 -3.00
N PRO A 213 -10.57 -8.37 -1.78
CA PRO A 213 -9.74 -9.24 -0.93
C PRO A 213 -10.45 -10.54 -0.50
N ILE A 214 -11.78 -10.53 -0.33
CA ILE A 214 -12.55 -11.75 -0.03
C ILE A 214 -12.55 -12.71 -1.22
N MET A 215 -12.75 -12.19 -2.42
CA MET A 215 -12.74 -12.98 -3.64
C MET A 215 -11.37 -13.63 -3.85
N LEU A 216 -10.30 -12.84 -3.71
CA LEU A 216 -8.93 -13.33 -3.82
C LEU A 216 -8.61 -14.41 -2.79
N ARG A 217 -8.98 -14.20 -1.52
CA ARG A 217 -8.75 -15.20 -0.47
C ARG A 217 -9.44 -16.53 -0.79
N ASN A 218 -10.70 -16.48 -1.23
CA ASN A 218 -11.46 -17.69 -1.56
C ASN A 218 -10.84 -18.42 -2.76
N LEU A 219 -10.41 -17.67 -3.77
CA LEU A 219 -9.72 -18.21 -4.94
C LEU A 219 -8.43 -18.93 -4.56
N LEU A 220 -7.60 -18.32 -3.70
CA LEU A 220 -6.32 -18.91 -3.29
C LEU A 220 -6.49 -20.13 -2.37
N LYS A 221 -7.55 -20.18 -1.56
CA LYS A 221 -7.89 -21.38 -0.75
C LYS A 221 -8.35 -22.55 -1.60
N GLY A 222 -8.91 -22.31 -2.78
CA GLY A 222 -9.35 -23.37 -3.70
C GLY A 222 -8.21 -24.03 -4.48
N ILE A 223 -6.97 -23.56 -4.33
CA ILE A 223 -5.78 -24.04 -5.06
C ILE A 223 -4.91 -24.97 -4.18
N THR A 224 -5.12 -24.96 -2.86
CA THR A 224 -4.46 -25.85 -1.88
C THR A 224 -5.23 -27.14 -1.67
#